data_AF-A0A964MUA0-F1
#
_entry.id   AF-A0A964MUA0-F1
#
_cell.length_a   1.000
_cell.length_b   1.000
_cell.length_c   1.000
_cell.angle_alpha   90.00
_cell.angle_beta   90.00
_cell.angle_gamma   90.00
#
_symmetry.space_group_name_H-M   'P 1'
#
loop_
_entity.id
_entity.type
_entity.pdbx_description
1 polymer ?
#
loop_
_entity_poly.entity_id
_entity_poly.type
_entity_poly.pdbx_seq_one_letter_code
_entity_poly.pdbx_strand_id
1 'polypeptide(L)'
;MSTRSRTIWLVIIGALLTASFSTTLAHLATQWSGRPQRLQSLALLNAAFWLGWATLSLPLVMLARRVRIDRRPRVAVPVHLAALIVAAMLHIALQTFAQTVVWRFSMNMKMPMATAPDLSEWMGQWMGTFPVQLVLFLDWELFVGAGIIASAHAMFYYRESRERGMA
;
A
#
# COMPACT_ATOMS: atom_id res chain seq x y z
N MET A 1 10.60 -25.59 -0.79
CA MET A 1 10.29 -24.23 -1.28
C MET A 1 11.59 -23.47 -1.53
N SER A 2 11.71 -22.76 -2.65
CA SER A 2 12.86 -21.88 -2.90
C SER A 2 12.86 -20.69 -1.93
N THR A 3 14.04 -20.14 -1.62
CA THR A 3 14.21 -18.97 -0.73
C THR A 3 13.37 -17.78 -1.17
N ARG A 4 13.25 -17.55 -2.49
CA ARG A 4 12.40 -16.48 -3.08
C ARG A 4 10.92 -16.68 -2.77
N SER A 5 10.42 -17.91 -2.85
CA SER A 5 9.03 -18.22 -2.52
C SER A 5 8.75 -17.95 -1.03
N ARG A 6 9.68 -18.34 -0.14
CA ARG A 6 9.55 -18.09 1.30
C ARG A 6 9.45 -16.59 1.63
N THR A 7 10.26 -15.74 1.00
CA THR A 7 10.19 -14.29 1.22
C THR A 7 8.85 -13.70 0.80
N ILE A 8 8.33 -14.08 -0.37
CA ILE A 8 7.02 -13.61 -0.84
C ILE A 8 5.93 -14.00 0.14
N TRP A 9 5.94 -15.25 0.62
CA TRP A 9 4.99 -15.70 1.63
C TRP A 9 5.09 -14.94 2.95
N LEU A 10 6.31 -14.66 3.43
CA LEU A 10 6.49 -13.86 4.64
C LEU A 10 5.93 -12.43 4.48
N VAL A 11 6.12 -11.82 3.32
CA VAL A 11 5.56 -10.50 3.00
C VAL A 11 4.02 -10.54 2.99
N ILE A 12 3.43 -11.54 2.34
CA ILE A 12 1.96 -11.71 2.29
C ILE A 12 1.40 -11.97 3.69
N ILE A 13 1.99 -12.90 4.44
CA ILE A 13 1.54 -13.23 5.80
C ILE A 13 1.66 -12.01 6.71
N GLY A 14 2.79 -11.28 6.65
CA GLY A 14 2.96 -10.05 7.39
C GLY A 14 1.88 -9.03 7.05
N ALA A 15 1.60 -8.81 5.77
CA ALA A 15 0.55 -7.90 5.34
C ALA A 15 -0.86 -8.32 5.79
N LEU A 16 -1.18 -9.61 5.76
CA LEU A 16 -2.46 -10.14 6.25
C LEU A 16 -2.60 -9.99 7.76
N LEU A 17 -1.54 -10.24 8.52
CA LEU A 17 -1.52 -10.04 9.97
C LEU A 17 -1.74 -8.57 10.31
N THR A 18 -1.01 -7.66 9.65
CA THR A 18 -1.18 -6.22 9.89
C THR A 18 -2.56 -5.75 9.44
N ALA A 19 -3.09 -6.22 8.31
CA ALA A 19 -4.45 -5.92 7.87
C ALA A 19 -5.50 -6.38 8.88
N SER A 20 -5.36 -7.59 9.41
CA SER A 20 -6.29 -8.14 10.41
C SER A 20 -6.22 -7.31 11.70
N PHE A 21 -5.03 -7.02 12.18
CA PHE A 21 -4.81 -6.20 13.37
C PHE A 21 -5.38 -4.78 13.21
N SER A 22 -5.05 -4.09 12.11
CA SER A 22 -5.59 -2.75 11.83
C SER A 22 -7.11 -2.77 11.67
N THR A 23 -7.68 -3.83 11.09
CA THR A 23 -9.15 -4.00 10.99
C THR A 23 -9.79 -4.11 12.37
N THR A 24 -9.22 -4.90 13.28
CA THR A 24 -9.72 -5.02 14.66
C THR A 24 -9.65 -3.67 15.38
N LEU A 25 -8.54 -2.95 15.29
CA LEU A 25 -8.41 -1.62 15.89
C LEU A 25 -9.41 -0.63 15.31
N ALA A 26 -9.55 -0.59 13.99
CA ALA A 26 -10.52 0.28 13.32
C ALA A 26 -11.96 -0.06 13.74
N HIS A 27 -12.28 -1.34 13.89
CA HIS A 27 -13.60 -1.78 14.32
C HIS A 27 -13.93 -1.25 15.72
N LEU A 28 -13.02 -1.45 16.68
CA LEU A 28 -13.16 -0.93 18.04
C LEU A 28 -13.28 0.60 18.06
N ALA A 29 -12.46 1.31 17.28
CA ALA A 29 -12.52 2.76 17.19
C ALA A 29 -13.86 3.27 16.63
N THR A 30 -14.41 2.60 15.61
CA THR A 30 -15.71 2.98 15.05
C THR A 30 -16.88 2.70 16.00
N GLN A 31 -16.77 1.67 16.84
CA GLN A 31 -17.74 1.40 17.90
C GLN A 31 -17.68 2.48 18.99
N TRP A 32 -16.47 2.83 19.46
CA TRP A 32 -16.28 3.84 20.51
C TRP A 32 -16.67 5.26 20.07
N SER A 33 -16.54 5.57 18.79
CA SER A 33 -17.01 6.85 18.22
C SER A 33 -18.53 6.93 18.00
N GLY A 34 -19.28 5.88 18.37
CA GLY A 34 -20.74 5.83 18.18
C GLY A 34 -21.18 5.70 16.73
N ARG A 35 -20.26 5.40 15.80
CA ARG A 35 -20.51 5.27 14.36
C ARG A 35 -20.01 3.92 13.85
N PRO A 36 -20.61 2.81 14.31
CA PRO A 36 -20.11 1.48 14.00
C PRO A 36 -20.07 1.26 12.48
N GLN A 37 -18.89 0.89 11.98
CA GLN A 37 -18.69 0.53 10.59
C GLN A 37 -18.73 -0.98 10.42
N ARG A 38 -19.13 -1.44 9.24
CA ARG A 38 -19.15 -2.87 8.92
C ARG A 38 -17.74 -3.42 8.88
N LEU A 39 -17.54 -4.55 9.57
CA LEU A 39 -16.25 -5.23 9.63
C LEU A 39 -15.70 -5.57 8.24
N GLN A 40 -16.57 -5.99 7.31
CA GLN A 40 -16.17 -6.29 5.93
C GLN A 40 -15.62 -5.08 5.19
N SER A 41 -16.22 -3.90 5.36
CA SER A 41 -15.73 -2.66 4.76
C SER A 41 -14.36 -2.27 5.33
N LEU A 42 -14.19 -2.38 6.64
CA LEU A 42 -12.92 -2.12 7.31
C LEU A 42 -11.84 -3.12 6.86
N ALA A 43 -12.21 -4.40 6.75
CA ALA A 43 -11.31 -5.45 6.27
C ALA A 43 -10.86 -5.19 4.83
N LEU A 44 -11.77 -4.80 3.94
CA LEU A 44 -11.45 -4.48 2.56
C LEU A 44 -10.47 -3.30 2.45
N LEU A 45 -10.73 -2.21 3.19
CA LEU A 45 -9.86 -1.03 3.20
C LEU A 45 -8.46 -1.35 3.72
N ASN A 46 -8.38 -2.03 4.88
CA ASN A 46 -7.10 -2.39 5.47
C ASN A 46 -6.35 -3.43 4.62
N ALA A 47 -7.04 -4.40 4.04
CA ALA A 47 -6.43 -5.38 3.14
C ALA A 47 -5.87 -4.70 1.89
N ALA A 48 -6.64 -3.79 1.26
CA ALA A 48 -6.16 -3.02 0.12
C ALA A 48 -4.91 -2.20 0.49
N PHE A 49 -4.86 -1.63 1.70
CA PHE A 49 -3.74 -0.84 2.17
C PHE A 49 -2.48 -1.70 2.33
N TRP A 50 -2.55 -2.75 3.14
CA TRP A 50 -1.36 -3.54 3.47
C TRP A 50 -0.92 -4.45 2.32
N LEU A 51 -1.86 -5.07 1.60
CA LEU A 51 -1.52 -5.91 0.43
C LEU A 51 -1.05 -5.07 -0.76
N GLY A 52 -1.54 -3.83 -0.90
CA GLY A 52 -1.04 -2.88 -1.88
C GLY A 52 0.45 -2.63 -1.68
N TRP A 53 0.86 -2.26 -0.46
CA TRP A 53 2.27 -2.03 -0.14
C TRP A 53 3.10 -3.31 -0.19
N ALA A 54 2.57 -4.44 0.26
CA ALA A 54 3.22 -5.73 0.14
C ALA A 54 3.58 -6.04 -1.32
N THR A 55 2.64 -5.80 -2.23
CA THR A 55 2.83 -6.03 -3.68
C THR A 55 3.86 -5.06 -4.26
N LEU A 56 3.74 -3.76 -3.95
CA LEU A 56 4.64 -2.71 -4.45
C LEU A 56 6.06 -2.79 -3.85
N SER A 57 6.22 -3.38 -2.67
CA SER A 57 7.53 -3.57 -2.05
C SER A 57 8.44 -4.48 -2.88
N LEU A 58 7.89 -5.47 -3.58
CA LEU A 58 8.66 -6.42 -4.38
C LEU A 58 9.43 -5.74 -5.53
N PRO A 59 8.79 -4.98 -6.44
CA PRO A 59 9.51 -4.26 -7.48
C PRO A 59 10.45 -3.18 -6.91
N LEU A 60 10.11 -2.51 -5.80
CA LEU A 60 10.99 -1.53 -5.16
C LEU A 60 12.27 -2.17 -4.61
N VAL A 61 12.17 -3.31 -3.93
CA VAL A 61 13.33 -4.08 -3.45
C VAL A 61 14.16 -4.61 -4.61
N MET A 62 13.52 -5.07 -5.69
CA MET A 62 14.21 -5.50 -6.91
C MET A 62 14.98 -4.34 -7.56
N LEU A 63 14.38 -3.14 -7.58
CA LEU A 63 15.03 -1.92 -8.07
C LEU A 63 16.21 -1.53 -7.19
N ALA A 64 16.05 -1.53 -5.85
CA ALA A 64 17.12 -1.24 -4.90
C ALA A 64 18.33 -2.19 -5.05
N ARG A 65 18.07 -3.45 -5.42
CA ARG A 65 19.16 -4.40 -5.73
C ARG A 65 19.92 -4.04 -7.00
N ARG A 66 19.22 -3.56 -8.03
CA ARG A 66 19.82 -3.24 -9.36
C ARG A 66 20.48 -1.86 -9.35
N VAL A 67 19.87 -0.89 -8.70
CA VAL A 67 20.27 0.52 -8.71
C VAL A 67 20.76 0.89 -7.31
N ARG A 68 22.06 0.71 -7.08
CA ARG A 68 22.69 0.96 -5.78
C ARG A 68 23.02 2.43 -5.59
N ILE A 69 22.45 3.04 -4.54
CA ILE A 69 22.69 4.44 -4.16
C ILE A 69 24.17 4.68 -3.86
N ASP A 70 24.83 3.77 -3.13
CA ASP A 70 26.24 3.90 -2.74
C ASP A 70 27.21 4.03 -3.92
N ARG A 71 26.87 3.42 -5.08
CA ARG A 71 27.77 3.37 -6.23
C ARG A 71 27.63 4.57 -7.16
N ARG A 72 26.40 5.06 -7.36
CA ARG A 72 26.07 6.13 -8.33
C ARG A 72 24.90 6.98 -7.81
N PRO A 73 25.10 7.78 -6.75
CA PRO A 73 24.01 8.48 -6.07
C PRO A 73 23.26 9.46 -6.99
N ARG A 74 23.98 10.16 -7.88
CA ARG A 74 23.40 11.13 -8.83
C ARG A 74 22.40 10.52 -9.81
N VAL A 75 22.47 9.22 -10.08
CA VAL A 75 21.53 8.50 -10.96
C VAL A 75 20.54 7.70 -10.15
N ALA A 76 21.01 7.05 -9.08
CA ALA A 76 20.19 6.17 -8.26
C ALA A 76 19.09 6.93 -7.50
N VAL A 77 19.41 8.10 -6.93
CA VAL A 77 18.44 8.87 -6.14
C VAL A 77 17.25 9.33 -6.99
N PRO A 78 17.44 9.96 -8.18
CA PRO A 78 16.32 10.32 -9.05
C PRO A 78 15.48 9.12 -9.50
N VAL A 79 16.12 7.98 -9.80
CA VAL A 79 15.41 6.76 -10.23
C VAL A 79 14.54 6.21 -9.11
N HIS A 80 15.06 6.15 -7.88
CA HIS A 80 14.28 5.74 -6.71
C HIS A 80 13.16 6.72 -6.41
N LEU A 81 13.42 8.03 -6.50
CA LEU A 81 12.38 9.04 -6.29
C LEU A 81 11.24 8.91 -7.31
N ALA A 82 11.55 8.70 -8.59
CA ALA A 82 10.54 8.46 -9.61
C ALA A 82 9.74 7.18 -9.33
N ALA A 83 10.40 6.10 -8.95
CA ALA A 83 9.74 4.84 -8.60
C ALA A 83 8.85 4.97 -7.36
N LEU A 84 9.26 5.76 -6.37
CA LEU A 84 8.47 6.08 -5.18
C LEU A 84 7.21 6.84 -5.52
N ILE A 85 7.31 7.89 -6.36
CA ILE A 85 6.16 8.66 -6.80
C ILE A 85 5.16 7.75 -7.52
N VAL A 86 5.64 6.91 -8.46
CA VAL A 86 4.77 5.97 -9.18
C VAL A 86 4.12 4.96 -8.24
N ALA A 87 4.89 4.37 -7.31
CA ALA A 87 4.35 3.41 -6.35
C ALA A 87 3.29 4.06 -5.43
N ALA A 88 3.56 5.26 -4.92
CA ALA A 88 2.62 6.02 -4.11
C ALA A 88 1.33 6.34 -4.89
N MET A 89 1.43 6.80 -6.14
CA MET A 89 0.26 7.04 -6.99
C MET A 89 -0.58 5.78 -7.20
N LEU A 90 0.07 4.65 -7.47
CA LEU A 90 -0.62 3.36 -7.65
C LEU A 90 -1.30 2.89 -6.36
N HIS A 91 -0.64 3.08 -5.22
CA HIS A 91 -1.20 2.73 -3.92
C HIS A 91 -2.41 3.59 -3.56
N ILE A 92 -2.30 4.91 -3.71
CA ILE A 92 -3.41 5.85 -3.49
C ILE A 92 -4.57 5.56 -4.45
N ALA A 93 -4.29 5.23 -5.71
CA ALA A 93 -5.32 4.84 -6.67
C ALA A 93 -6.08 3.59 -6.20
N LEU A 94 -5.36 2.58 -5.69
CA LEU A 94 -5.95 1.37 -5.11
C LEU A 94 -6.76 1.69 -3.84
N GLN A 95 -6.27 2.56 -2.97
CA GLN A 95 -7.01 2.99 -1.77
C GLN A 95 -8.30 3.72 -2.14
N THR A 96 -8.21 4.68 -3.06
CA THR A 96 -9.36 5.42 -3.56
C THR A 96 -10.37 4.46 -4.17
N PHE A 97 -9.92 3.47 -4.94
CA PHE A 97 -10.77 2.45 -5.52
C PHE A 97 -11.49 1.62 -4.45
N ALA A 98 -10.77 1.14 -3.43
CA ALA A 98 -11.37 0.38 -2.34
C ALA A 98 -12.42 1.21 -1.58
N GLN A 99 -12.15 2.50 -1.37
CA GLN A 99 -13.08 3.43 -0.72
C GLN A 99 -14.33 3.68 -1.55
N THR A 100 -14.21 3.86 -2.87
CA THR A 100 -15.37 4.08 -3.75
C THR A 100 -16.21 2.82 -3.87
N VAL A 101 -15.59 1.63 -3.81
CA VAL A 101 -16.30 0.35 -3.72
C VAL A 101 -17.09 0.24 -2.41
N VAL A 102 -16.48 0.58 -1.26
CA VAL A 102 -17.18 0.61 0.04
C VAL A 102 -18.32 1.61 0.05
N TRP A 103 -18.11 2.80 -0.53
CA TRP A 103 -19.14 3.82 -0.70
C TRP A 103 -20.33 3.28 -1.51
N ARG A 104 -20.06 2.66 -2.66
CA ARG A 104 -21.10 2.07 -3.52
C ARG A 104 -21.89 0.99 -2.78
N PHE A 105 -21.22 0.06 -2.09
CA PHE A 105 -21.89 -0.96 -1.29
C PHE A 105 -22.75 -0.35 -0.17
N SER A 106 -22.30 0.76 0.41
CA SER A 106 -23.07 1.46 1.45
C SER A 106 -24.30 2.15 0.88
N MET A 107 -24.23 2.69 -0.34
CA MET A 107 -25.36 3.31 -1.03
C MET A 107 -26.40 2.28 -1.51
N ASN A 108 -25.95 1.17 -2.10
CA ASN A 108 -26.83 0.10 -2.57
C ASN A 108 -27.69 -0.52 -1.46
N MET A 109 -27.27 -0.43 -0.20
CA MET A 109 -28.06 -0.91 0.93
C MET A 109 -29.03 0.11 1.50
N LYS A 110 -28.85 1.40 1.18
CA LYS A 110 -29.72 2.49 1.64
C LYS A 110 -30.80 2.87 0.63
N MET A 111 -30.56 2.58 -0.66
CA MET A 111 -31.45 2.97 -1.75
C MET A 111 -32.15 1.75 -2.36
N PRO A 112 -33.37 1.92 -2.91
CA PRO A 112 -33.98 0.93 -3.80
C PRO A 112 -33.03 0.58 -4.95
N MET A 113 -33.01 -0.68 -5.39
CA MET A 113 -32.08 -1.13 -6.44
C MET A 113 -32.18 -0.33 -7.76
N ALA A 114 -33.34 0.26 -8.04
CA ALA A 114 -33.59 1.09 -9.22
C ALA A 114 -32.86 2.45 -9.21
N THR A 115 -32.39 2.91 -8.04
CA THR A 115 -31.65 4.17 -7.86
C THR A 115 -30.22 3.94 -7.35
N ALA A 116 -29.74 2.69 -7.38
CA ALA A 116 -28.38 2.36 -7.00
C ALA A 116 -27.35 2.97 -7.98
N PRO A 117 -26.22 3.52 -7.49
CA PRO A 117 -25.20 4.11 -8.35
C PRO A 117 -24.74 3.13 -9.42
N ASP A 118 -24.85 3.58 -10.66
CA ASP A 118 -24.36 2.85 -11.81
C ASP A 118 -22.82 2.93 -11.91
N LEU A 119 -22.25 2.30 -12.95
CA LEU A 119 -20.80 2.32 -13.15
C LEU A 119 -20.27 3.74 -13.41
N SER A 120 -21.07 4.59 -14.06
CA SER A 120 -20.66 5.95 -14.42
C SER A 120 -20.56 6.85 -13.19
N GLU A 121 -21.52 6.75 -12.27
CA GLU A 121 -21.53 7.51 -11.02
C GLU A 121 -20.39 7.05 -10.08
N TRP A 122 -20.18 5.74 -9.97
CA TRP A 122 -19.04 5.19 -9.23
C TRP A 122 -17.69 5.68 -9.79
N MET A 123 -17.56 5.68 -11.13
CA MET A 123 -16.33 6.15 -11.78
C MET A 123 -16.15 7.66 -11.61
N GLY A 124 -17.23 8.44 -11.68
CA GLY A 124 -17.22 9.88 -11.38
C GLY A 124 -16.76 10.16 -9.95
N GLN A 125 -17.26 9.40 -8.96
CA GLN A 125 -16.82 9.52 -7.57
C GLN A 125 -15.33 9.20 -7.41
N TRP A 126 -14.83 8.15 -8.07
CA TRP A 126 -13.41 7.81 -8.05
C TRP A 126 -12.56 8.91 -8.68
N MET A 127 -12.94 9.40 -9.86
CA MET A 127 -12.23 10.48 -10.56
C MET A 127 -12.22 11.79 -9.78
N GLY A 128 -13.28 12.10 -9.04
CA GLY A 128 -13.33 13.28 -8.16
C GLY A 128 -12.50 13.11 -6.89
N THR A 129 -12.45 11.90 -6.33
CA THR A 129 -11.79 11.64 -5.05
C THR A 129 -10.28 11.39 -5.19
N PHE A 130 -9.84 10.73 -6.26
CA PHE A 130 -8.45 10.35 -6.45
C PHE A 130 -7.47 11.53 -6.43
N PRO A 131 -7.70 12.65 -7.16
CA PRO A 131 -6.77 13.78 -7.15
C PRO A 131 -6.63 14.43 -5.77
N VAL A 132 -7.73 14.49 -5.01
CA VAL A 132 -7.74 15.04 -3.65
C VAL A 132 -6.92 14.15 -2.73
N GLN A 133 -7.13 12.83 -2.77
CA GLN A 133 -6.35 11.88 -1.98
C GLN A 133 -4.88 11.85 -2.38
N LEU A 134 -4.60 12.01 -3.67
CA LEU A 134 -3.24 12.10 -4.17
C LEU A 134 -2.50 13.25 -3.49
N VAL A 135 -3.10 14.44 -3.43
CA VAL A 135 -2.45 15.59 -2.77
C VAL A 135 -2.32 15.39 -1.26
N LEU A 136 -3.36 14.84 -0.61
CA LEU A 136 -3.40 14.73 0.85
C LEU A 136 -2.51 13.64 1.45
N PHE A 137 -2.25 12.56 0.71
CA PHE A 137 -1.55 11.39 1.24
C PHE A 137 -0.20 11.13 0.59
N LEU A 138 0.21 11.92 -0.42
CA LEU A 138 1.47 11.68 -1.12
C LEU A 138 2.68 11.71 -0.18
N ASP A 139 2.71 12.63 0.78
CA ASP A 139 3.81 12.75 1.74
C ASP A 139 4.00 11.47 2.58
N TRP A 140 2.90 10.94 3.11
CA TRP A 140 2.88 9.70 3.88
C TRP A 140 3.30 8.50 3.01
N GLU A 141 2.75 8.38 1.81
CA GLU A 141 3.03 7.27 0.91
C GLU A 141 4.50 7.30 0.42
N LEU A 142 5.05 8.48 0.18
CA LEU A 142 6.48 8.66 -0.11
C LEU A 142 7.35 8.23 1.07
N PHE A 143 6.95 8.54 2.32
CA PHE A 143 7.67 8.12 3.51
C PHE A 143 7.69 6.59 3.66
N VAL A 144 6.54 5.93 3.49
CA VAL A 144 6.44 4.46 3.54
C VAL A 144 7.33 3.82 2.48
N GLY A 145 7.23 4.28 1.23
CA GLY A 145 8.05 3.76 0.14
C GLY A 145 9.55 3.99 0.39
N ALA A 146 9.94 5.16 0.89
CA ALA A 146 11.33 5.47 1.24
C ALA A 146 11.84 4.52 2.33
N GLY A 147 11.01 4.19 3.33
CA GLY A 147 11.30 3.19 4.35
C GLY A 147 11.58 1.80 3.77
N ILE A 148 10.82 1.38 2.76
CA ILE A 148 11.05 0.10 2.05
C ILE A 148 12.41 0.11 1.35
N ILE A 149 12.71 1.17 0.58
CA ILE A 149 13.97 1.29 -0.16
C ILE A 149 15.17 1.36 0.80
N ALA A 150 15.09 2.16 1.86
CA ALA A 150 16.12 2.29 2.87
C ALA A 150 16.41 0.95 3.55
N SER A 151 15.35 0.23 3.95
CA SER A 151 15.47 -1.09 4.56
C SER A 151 16.12 -2.11 3.61
N ALA A 152 15.77 -2.06 2.32
CA ALA A 152 16.38 -2.92 1.31
C ALA A 152 17.88 -2.65 1.17
N HIS A 153 18.28 -1.38 1.08
CA HIS A 153 19.70 -1.01 1.00
C HIS A 153 20.46 -1.40 2.27
N ALA A 154 19.90 -1.17 3.45
CA ALA A 154 20.52 -1.58 4.72
C ALA A 154 20.77 -3.11 4.76
N MET A 155 19.79 -3.91 4.33
CA MET A 155 19.94 -5.37 4.27
C MET A 155 21.00 -5.83 3.25
N PHE A 156 21.07 -5.18 2.08
CA PHE A 156 22.10 -5.49 1.08
C PHE A 156 23.50 -5.11 1.58
N TYR A 157 23.63 -3.96 2.23
CA TYR A 157 24.89 -3.53 2.82
C TYR A 157 25.34 -4.47 3.94
N TYR A 158 24.44 -4.84 4.86
CA TYR A 158 24.75 -5.78 5.95
C TYR A 158 25.26 -7.13 5.43
N ARG A 159 24.62 -7.68 4.38
CA ARG A 159 25.06 -8.92 3.75
C ARG A 159 26.45 -8.80 3.13
N GLU A 160 26.69 -7.74 2.37
CA GLU A 160 27.99 -7.49 1.73
C GLU A 160 29.10 -7.32 2.78
N SER A 161 28.83 -6.61 3.87
CA SER A 161 29.78 -6.45 4.98
C SER A 161 30.09 -7.77 5.69
N ARG A 162 29.09 -8.64 5.91
CA ARG A 162 29.32 -9.99 6.46
C ARG A 162 30.11 -10.89 5.52
N GLU A 163 29.82 -10.85 4.22
CA GLU A 163 30.56 -11.63 3.22
C GLU A 163 32.03 -11.21 3.15
N ARG A 164 32.32 -9.90 3.28
CA ARG A 164 33.70 -9.37 3.31
C ARG A 164 34.44 -9.61 4.62
N GLY A 165 33.74 -9.66 5.77
CA GLY A 165 34.35 -9.93 7.07
C GLY A 165 34.66 -11.41 7.34
N MET A 166 34.18 -12.32 6.48
CA MET A 166 34.48 -13.75 6.53
C MET A 166 35.50 -14.19 5.46
N ALA A 167 36.01 -13.24 4.66
CA ALA A 167 37.08 -13.42 3.67
C ALA A 167 38.39 -12.86 4.21
#